data_AF-F1AL27-F1
#
_entry.id   AF-F1AL27-F1
#
_cell.length_a   1.000
_cell.length_b   1.000
_cell.length_c   1.000
_cell.angle_alpha   90.00
_cell.angle_beta   90.00
_cell.angle_gamma   90.00
#
_symmetry.space_group_name_H-M   'P 1'
#
loop_
_entity.id
_entity.type
_entity.pdbx_description
1 polymer ?
#
loop_
_entity_poly.entity_id
_entity_poly.type
_entity_poly.pdbx_seq_one_letter_code
_entity_poly.pdbx_strand_id
1 'polypeptide(L)'
;FGVPFEYSMHNFLLRYYVAEFGLDPDVDIQIRVVPPPEMVANLRAGNLDGYLSPDPFNQRAVYEGIGFIHILTKEIWEGHPCCAFAAPLSFATELPNTYGALLKSIIDATQYASNPDNRKEISSAIAPTNYLNQPVTVIEQVLTGTYADGLGAVQRVPDR
;
A
#
# COMPACT_ATOMS: atom_id res chain seq x y z
N PHE A 1 16.40 2.70 -3.00
CA PHE A 1 14.97 2.37 -2.88
C PHE A 1 14.43 2.58 -1.48
N GLY A 2 13.16 2.98 -1.35
CA GLY A 2 12.46 3.18 -0.07
C GLY A 2 11.48 2.07 0.28
N VAL A 3 11.38 1.71 1.57
CA VAL A 3 10.37 0.79 2.13
C VAL A 3 9.87 1.31 3.49
N PRO A 4 8.64 0.98 3.93
CA PRO A 4 8.07 1.55 5.15
C PRO A 4 8.69 0.99 6.43
N PHE A 5 9.20 -0.25 6.39
CA PHE A 5 9.77 -0.92 7.56
C PHE A 5 10.66 -2.09 7.13
N GLU A 6 11.67 -2.40 7.94
CA GLU A 6 12.68 -3.43 7.64
C GLU A 6 12.08 -4.84 7.55
N TYR A 7 11.15 -5.19 8.45
CA TYR A 7 10.48 -6.50 8.44
C TYR A 7 9.10 -6.48 7.76
N SER A 8 8.89 -5.54 6.83
CA SER A 8 7.63 -5.46 6.09
C SER A 8 7.63 -6.35 4.84
N MET A 9 6.44 -6.77 4.43
CA MET A 9 6.24 -7.43 3.13
C MET A 9 6.75 -6.59 1.96
N HIS A 10 6.74 -5.26 2.07
CA HIS A 10 7.33 -4.37 1.06
C HIS A 10 8.83 -4.60 0.88
N ASN A 11 9.58 -4.75 1.98
CA ASN A 11 11.00 -5.06 1.89
C ASN A 11 11.22 -6.48 1.35
N PHE A 12 10.47 -7.47 1.84
CA PHE A 12 10.63 -8.84 1.37
C PHE A 12 10.30 -9.01 -0.12
N LEU A 13 9.22 -8.39 -0.60
CA LEU A 13 8.84 -8.43 -2.01
C LEU A 13 9.83 -7.67 -2.89
N LEU A 14 10.32 -6.50 -2.46
CA LEU A 14 11.33 -5.76 -3.21
C LEU A 14 12.63 -6.56 -3.33
N ARG A 15 13.10 -7.14 -2.21
CA ARG A 15 14.30 -7.99 -2.17
C ARG A 15 14.15 -9.22 -3.07
N TYR A 16 13.01 -9.90 -2.98
CA TYR A 16 12.69 -11.03 -3.84
C TYR A 16 12.72 -10.64 -5.32
N TYR A 17 12.03 -9.55 -5.67
CA TYR A 17 11.95 -9.06 -7.04
C TYR A 17 13.33 -8.75 -7.61
N VAL A 18 14.16 -7.96 -6.94
CA VAL A 18 15.47 -7.59 -7.49
C VAL A 18 16.44 -8.78 -7.59
N ALA A 19 16.35 -9.74 -6.65
CA ALA A 19 17.15 -10.96 -6.67
C ALA A 19 16.80 -11.87 -7.84
N GLU A 20 15.52 -11.99 -8.22
CA GLU A 20 15.08 -12.72 -9.42
C GLU A 20 15.70 -12.15 -10.71
N PHE A 21 16.05 -10.87 -10.72
CA PHE A 21 16.74 -10.21 -11.85
C PHE A 21 18.27 -10.09 -11.64
N GLY A 22 18.83 -10.83 -10.68
CA GLY A 22 20.28 -10.96 -10.49
C GLY A 22 20.96 -9.85 -9.70
N LEU A 23 20.21 -8.98 -9.02
CA LEU A 23 20.77 -7.98 -8.11
C LEU A 23 20.80 -8.52 -6.68
N ASP A 24 21.93 -8.40 -6.00
CA ASP A 24 22.03 -8.63 -4.57
C ASP A 24 21.44 -7.42 -3.82
N PRO A 25 20.32 -7.58 -3.08
CA PRO A 25 19.65 -6.46 -2.41
C PRO A 25 20.46 -5.83 -1.27
N ASP A 26 21.53 -6.49 -0.81
CA ASP A 26 22.40 -6.01 0.27
C ASP A 26 23.71 -5.39 -0.24
N VAL A 27 24.05 -5.59 -1.53
CA VAL A 27 25.32 -5.13 -2.12
C VAL A 27 25.09 -4.17 -3.29
N ASP A 28 24.22 -4.51 -4.23
CA ASP A 28 24.07 -3.78 -5.49
C ASP A 28 23.15 -2.57 -5.38
N ILE A 29 22.26 -2.57 -4.38
CA ILE A 29 21.31 -1.48 -4.13
C ILE A 29 21.27 -1.10 -2.64
N GLN A 30 20.76 0.10 -2.37
CA GLN A 30 20.46 0.54 -1.00
C GLN A 30 18.94 0.56 -0.78
N ILE A 31 18.47 -0.23 0.18
CA ILE A 31 17.08 -0.20 0.66
C ILE A 31 17.03 0.53 1.99
N ARG A 32 16.26 1.62 2.07
CA ARG A 32 16.17 2.47 3.26
C ARG A 32 14.75 2.50 3.80
N VAL A 33 14.63 2.52 5.13
CA VAL A 33 13.36 2.76 5.79
C VAL A 33 12.99 4.24 5.67
N VAL A 34 11.85 4.53 5.06
CA VAL A 34 11.34 5.89 4.84
C VAL A 34 9.83 5.90 5.14
N PRO A 35 9.31 6.88 5.90
CA PRO A 35 7.87 7.01 6.09
C PRO A 35 7.13 7.21 4.75
N PRO A 36 6.02 6.50 4.48
CA PRO A 36 5.32 6.57 3.19
C PRO A 36 4.99 7.99 2.67
N PRO A 37 4.52 8.95 3.50
CA PRO A 37 4.30 10.32 3.04
C PRO A 37 5.58 11.01 2.55
N GLU A 38 6.72 10.68 3.15
CA GLU A 38 8.03 11.26 2.81
C GLU A 38 8.66 10.60 1.58
N MET A 39 8.24 9.39 1.21
CA MET A 39 8.77 8.70 0.02
C MET A 39 8.49 9.50 -1.26
N VAL A 40 7.30 10.10 -1.39
CA VAL A 40 6.92 10.94 -2.53
C VAL A 40 7.86 12.15 -2.66
N ALA A 41 8.12 12.82 -1.53
CA ALA A 41 9.02 13.98 -1.50
C ALA A 41 10.48 13.59 -1.79
N ASN A 42 10.94 12.47 -1.26
CA ASN A 42 12.31 11.98 -1.50
C ASN A 42 12.51 11.50 -2.95
N LEU A 43 11.50 10.88 -3.56
CA LEU A 43 11.52 10.56 -4.99
C LEU A 43 11.62 11.85 -5.82
N ARG A 44 10.78 12.86 -5.52
CA ARG A 44 10.83 14.18 -6.19
C ARG A 44 12.19 14.86 -6.07
N ALA A 45 12.84 14.74 -4.91
CA ALA A 45 14.15 15.32 -4.66
C ALA A 45 15.32 14.53 -5.28
N GLY A 46 15.08 13.35 -5.86
CA GLY A 46 16.14 12.47 -6.36
C GLY A 46 16.92 11.75 -5.26
N ASN A 47 16.40 11.71 -4.02
CA ASN A 47 17.02 10.98 -2.91
C ASN A 47 16.66 9.48 -2.94
N LEU A 48 15.64 9.09 -3.71
CA LEU A 48 15.24 7.71 -3.95
C LEU A 48 15.10 7.52 -5.46
N ASP A 49 15.62 6.40 -5.98
CA ASP A 49 15.42 5.97 -7.36
C ASP A 49 14.04 5.31 -7.57
N GLY A 50 13.42 4.87 -6.47
CA GLY A 50 12.12 4.20 -6.46
C GLY A 50 11.77 3.73 -5.04
N TYR A 51 10.56 3.22 -4.85
CA TYR A 51 10.12 2.67 -3.59
C TYR A 51 9.00 1.64 -3.77
N LEU A 52 8.82 0.79 -2.77
CA LEU A 52 7.67 -0.09 -2.63
C LEU A 52 6.95 0.33 -1.34
N SER A 53 5.82 1.02 -1.49
CA SER A 53 5.08 1.65 -0.39
C SER A 53 3.65 1.10 -0.30
N PRO A 54 2.97 1.17 0.86
CA PRO A 54 1.52 1.03 0.88
C PRO A 54 0.88 2.12 0.02
N ASP A 55 -0.22 1.76 -0.63
CA ASP A 55 -1.09 2.75 -1.26
C ASP A 55 -1.72 3.69 -0.20
N PRO A 56 -2.06 4.94 -0.56
CA PRO A 56 -2.11 5.50 -1.92
C PRO A 56 -0.83 6.22 -2.36
N PHE A 57 0.27 6.11 -1.63
CA PHE A 57 1.47 6.93 -1.87
C PHE A 57 2.18 6.61 -3.19
N ASN A 58 2.07 5.38 -3.71
CA ASN A 58 2.55 5.06 -5.05
C ASN A 58 1.75 5.83 -6.12
N GLN A 59 0.41 5.76 -6.03
CA GLN A 59 -0.47 6.47 -6.94
C GLN A 59 -0.33 7.99 -6.82
N ARG A 60 -0.01 8.49 -5.62
CA ARG A 60 0.25 9.91 -5.40
C ARG A 60 1.47 10.41 -6.18
N ALA A 61 2.55 9.64 -6.24
CA ALA A 61 3.72 10.04 -7.04
C ALA A 61 3.38 10.14 -8.54
N VAL A 62 2.52 9.24 -9.04
CA VAL A 62 2.00 9.33 -10.42
C VAL A 62 1.12 10.56 -10.59
N TYR A 63 0.17 10.76 -9.69
CA TYR A 63 -0.76 11.89 -9.72
C TYR A 63 -0.04 13.25 -9.72
N GLU A 64 1.07 13.35 -8.99
CA GLU A 64 1.91 14.55 -8.93
C GLU A 64 2.97 14.64 -10.05
N GLY A 65 2.99 13.70 -11.00
CA GLY A 65 3.91 13.66 -12.13
C GLY A 65 5.37 13.43 -11.74
N ILE A 66 5.61 12.80 -10.59
CA ILE A 66 6.97 12.55 -10.04
C ILE A 66 7.54 11.24 -10.56
N GLY A 67 6.69 10.22 -10.78
CA GLY A 67 7.13 8.89 -11.18
C GLY A 67 6.01 8.10 -11.83
N PHE A 68 6.26 6.80 -12.02
CA PHE A 68 5.35 5.85 -12.66
C PHE A 68 5.26 4.55 -11.85
N ILE A 69 4.20 3.77 -12.07
CA ILE A 69 4.05 2.43 -11.50
C ILE A 69 4.80 1.44 -12.39
N HIS A 70 5.84 0.83 -11.85
CA HIS A 70 6.65 -0.17 -12.56
C HIS A 70 6.00 -1.55 -12.60
N ILE A 71 5.50 -2.04 -11.45
CA ILE A 71 4.89 -3.36 -11.30
C ILE A 71 3.96 -3.34 -10.08
N LEU A 72 2.86 -4.11 -10.11
CA LEU A 72 2.04 -4.35 -8.93
C LEU A 72 2.59 -5.53 -8.11
N THR A 73 2.49 -5.49 -6.78
CA THR A 73 3.01 -6.57 -5.93
C THR A 73 2.32 -7.91 -6.16
N LYS A 74 1.08 -7.90 -6.65
CA LYS A 74 0.37 -9.11 -7.07
C LYS A 74 1.05 -9.84 -8.23
N GLU A 75 1.75 -9.10 -9.10
CA GLU A 75 2.52 -9.69 -10.21
C GLU A 75 3.83 -10.32 -9.72
N ILE A 76 4.32 -9.92 -8.53
CA ILE A 76 5.47 -10.55 -7.87
C ILE A 76 5.01 -11.82 -7.14
N TRP A 77 3.93 -11.71 -6.35
CA TRP A 77 3.33 -12.83 -5.62
C TRP A 77 1.81 -12.62 -5.51
N GLU A 78 1.06 -13.34 -6.34
CA GLU A 78 -0.41 -13.33 -6.32
C GLU A 78 -0.93 -13.84 -4.96
N GLY A 79 -1.75 -13.02 -4.29
CA GLY A 79 -2.31 -13.36 -2.98
C GLY A 79 -1.30 -13.31 -1.82
N HIS A 80 -0.20 -12.56 -1.96
CA HIS A 80 0.77 -12.40 -0.88
C HIS A 80 0.10 -11.87 0.41
N PRO A 81 0.52 -12.36 1.60
CA PRO A 81 0.07 -11.74 2.86
C PRO A 81 0.59 -10.31 2.94
N CYS A 82 -0.11 -9.44 3.67
CA CYS A 82 0.35 -8.06 3.92
C CYS A 82 0.05 -7.66 5.36
N CYS A 83 -0.98 -6.86 5.59
CA CYS A 83 -1.35 -6.39 6.92
C CYS A 83 -2.12 -7.47 7.70
N ALA A 84 -1.91 -7.51 9.01
CA ALA A 84 -2.66 -8.34 9.93
C ALA A 84 -3.16 -7.50 11.11
N PHE A 85 -4.33 -7.84 11.64
CA PHE A 85 -4.79 -7.33 12.93
C PHE A 85 -4.25 -8.24 14.04
N ALA A 86 -3.50 -7.66 14.97
CA ALA A 86 -2.98 -8.35 16.13
C ALA A 86 -3.39 -7.61 17.41
N ALA A 87 -3.68 -8.37 18.46
CA ALA A 87 -3.97 -7.84 19.78
C ALA A 87 -3.26 -8.69 20.85
N PRO A 88 -2.95 -8.11 22.02
CA PRO A 88 -2.41 -8.88 23.14
C PRO A 88 -3.34 -10.04 23.53
N LEU A 89 -2.76 -11.18 23.89
CA LEU A 89 -3.54 -12.35 24.34
C LEU A 89 -4.45 -11.99 25.53
N SER A 90 -3.94 -11.19 26.48
CA SER A 90 -4.71 -10.74 27.64
C SER A 90 -5.97 -9.98 27.25
N PHE A 91 -5.94 -9.14 26.21
CA PHE A 91 -7.13 -8.44 25.74
C PHE A 91 -8.20 -9.41 25.24
N ALA A 92 -7.79 -10.43 24.47
CA ALA A 92 -8.71 -11.44 23.96
C ALA A 92 -9.26 -12.35 25.06
N THR A 93 -8.49 -12.65 26.11
CA THR A 93 -8.91 -13.56 27.19
C THR A 93 -9.66 -12.87 28.32
N GLU A 94 -9.29 -11.65 28.70
CA GLU A 94 -9.89 -10.90 29.82
C GLU A 94 -11.14 -10.13 29.38
N LEU A 95 -11.18 -9.66 28.13
CA LEU A 95 -12.32 -8.93 27.55
C LEU A 95 -12.87 -9.64 26.29
N PRO A 96 -13.27 -10.92 26.38
CA PRO A 96 -13.59 -11.73 25.19
C PRO A 96 -14.79 -11.20 24.39
N ASN A 97 -15.79 -10.61 25.07
CA ASN A 97 -16.94 -10.02 24.39
C ASN A 97 -16.55 -8.74 23.62
N THR A 98 -15.69 -7.90 24.20
CA THR A 98 -15.19 -6.69 23.54
C THR A 98 -14.28 -7.04 22.37
N TYR A 99 -13.37 -7.99 22.56
CA TYR A 99 -12.53 -8.52 21.49
C TYR A 99 -13.37 -9.10 20.36
N GLY A 100 -14.37 -9.92 20.67
CA GLY A 100 -15.29 -10.51 19.68
C GLY A 100 -16.06 -9.46 18.90
N ALA A 101 -16.58 -8.42 19.57
CA ALA A 101 -17.27 -7.32 18.90
C ALA A 101 -16.34 -6.52 17.97
N LEU A 102 -15.10 -6.24 18.42
CA LEU A 102 -14.10 -5.57 17.60
C LEU A 102 -13.71 -6.41 16.38
N LEU A 103 -13.37 -7.69 16.57
CA LEU A 103 -13.03 -8.59 15.48
C LEU A 103 -14.16 -8.68 14.45
N LYS A 104 -15.41 -8.82 14.90
CA LYS A 104 -16.58 -8.82 14.02
C LYS A 104 -16.67 -7.54 13.21
N SER A 105 -16.48 -6.37 13.83
CA SER A 105 -16.51 -5.08 13.11
C SER A 105 -15.45 -4.98 12.01
N ILE A 106 -14.24 -5.53 12.22
CA ILE A 106 -13.18 -5.56 11.20
C ILE A 106 -13.55 -6.48 10.04
N ILE A 107 -14.16 -7.64 10.33
CA ILE A 107 -14.65 -8.57 9.30
C ILE A 107 -15.76 -7.91 8.48
N ASP A 108 -16.74 -7.31 9.13
CA ASP A 108 -17.86 -6.63 8.47
C ASP A 108 -17.35 -5.47 7.59
N ALA A 109 -16.41 -4.67 8.09
CA ALA A 109 -15.77 -3.60 7.32
C ALA A 109 -14.97 -4.13 6.12
N THR A 110 -14.30 -5.27 6.26
CA THR A 110 -13.54 -5.91 5.17
C THR A 110 -14.49 -6.42 4.08
N GLN A 111 -15.61 -7.04 4.45
CA GLN A 111 -16.65 -7.46 3.51
C GLN A 111 -17.25 -6.25 2.79
N TYR A 112 -17.56 -5.19 3.53
CA TYR A 112 -18.06 -3.94 2.97
C TYR A 112 -17.07 -3.33 1.96
N ALA A 113 -15.77 -3.31 2.29
CA ALA A 113 -14.72 -2.81 1.39
C ALA A 113 -14.44 -3.70 0.18
N SER A 114 -14.70 -5.01 0.28
CA SER A 114 -14.51 -5.94 -0.83
C SER A 114 -15.52 -5.75 -1.97
N ASN A 115 -16.72 -5.23 -1.67
CA ASN A 115 -17.73 -4.93 -2.67
C ASN A 115 -17.32 -3.72 -3.53
N PRO A 116 -17.14 -3.87 -4.86
CA PRO A 116 -16.74 -2.77 -5.75
C PRO A 116 -17.64 -1.54 -5.68
N ASP A 117 -18.94 -1.71 -5.45
CA ASP A 117 -19.92 -0.61 -5.42
C ASP A 117 -19.66 0.38 -4.28
N ASN A 118 -19.04 -0.08 -3.19
CA ASN A 118 -18.78 0.72 -1.99
C ASN A 118 -17.46 1.52 -2.08
N ARG A 119 -16.56 1.17 -3.01
CA ARG A 119 -15.17 1.67 -3.02
C ARG A 119 -15.05 3.18 -3.19
N LYS A 120 -15.99 3.81 -3.90
CA LYS A 120 -16.04 5.28 -4.08
C LYS A 120 -16.49 6.03 -2.82
N GLU A 121 -17.41 5.44 -2.07
CA GLU A 121 -17.81 6.00 -0.77
C GLU A 121 -16.66 5.88 0.23
N ILE A 122 -16.00 4.71 0.26
CA ILE A 122 -14.84 4.46 1.11
C ILE A 122 -13.70 5.43 0.82
N SER A 123 -13.39 5.69 -0.47
CA SER A 123 -12.34 6.65 -0.83
C SER A 123 -12.62 8.04 -0.24
N SER A 124 -13.87 8.47 -0.28
CA SER A 124 -14.31 9.75 0.28
C SER A 124 -14.25 9.75 1.82
N ALA A 125 -14.59 8.63 2.46
CA ALA A 125 -14.59 8.52 3.92
C ALA A 125 -13.19 8.55 4.54
N ILE A 126 -12.18 7.98 3.88
CA ILE A 126 -10.81 7.87 4.41
C ILE A 126 -9.84 8.95 3.89
N ALA A 127 -10.28 9.79 2.96
CA ALA A 127 -9.49 10.91 2.41
C ALA A 127 -9.18 12.06 3.40
N PRO A 128 -10.09 12.46 4.32
CA PRO A 128 -9.91 13.69 5.09
C PRO A 128 -8.68 13.70 6.00
N THR A 129 -8.37 14.90 6.53
CA THR A 129 -7.16 15.18 7.32
C THR A 129 -7.02 14.35 8.60
N ASN A 130 -8.13 13.91 9.19
CA ASN A 130 -8.14 13.02 10.35
C ASN A 130 -7.83 11.55 10.02
N TYR A 131 -7.69 11.22 8.72
CA TYR A 131 -7.34 9.90 8.21
C TYR A 131 -6.10 9.99 7.31
N LEU A 132 -6.21 9.66 6.03
CA LEU A 132 -5.06 9.59 5.12
C LEU A 132 -4.54 10.97 4.71
N ASN A 133 -5.38 12.00 4.75
CA ASN A 133 -5.05 13.34 4.25
C ASN A 133 -4.52 13.32 2.80
N GLN A 134 -5.19 12.58 1.92
CA GLN A 134 -4.81 12.46 0.50
C GLN A 134 -5.99 12.82 -0.40
N PRO A 135 -5.75 13.25 -1.66
CA PRO A 135 -6.85 13.55 -2.58
C PRO A 135 -7.74 12.34 -2.82
N VAL A 136 -9.07 12.53 -2.78
CA VAL A 136 -10.05 11.46 -3.00
C VAL A 136 -9.79 10.71 -4.30
N THR A 137 -9.44 11.43 -5.39
CA THR A 137 -9.13 10.84 -6.69
C THR A 137 -7.98 9.83 -6.63
N VAL A 138 -6.93 10.11 -5.84
CA VAL A 138 -5.78 9.21 -5.72
C VAL A 138 -6.20 7.91 -5.02
N ILE A 139 -7.01 8.02 -3.96
CA ILE A 139 -7.52 6.87 -3.21
C ILE A 139 -8.50 6.06 -4.06
N GLU A 140 -9.40 6.72 -4.80
CA GLU A 140 -10.36 6.05 -5.69
C GLU A 140 -9.65 5.27 -6.81
N GLN A 141 -8.59 5.82 -7.40
CA GLN A 141 -7.79 5.14 -8.41
C GLN A 141 -7.19 3.82 -7.90
N VAL A 142 -6.70 3.82 -6.65
CA VAL A 142 -6.21 2.61 -5.98
C VAL A 142 -7.36 1.64 -5.76
N LEU A 143 -8.40 2.07 -5.03
CA LEU A 143 -9.45 1.15 -4.60
C LEU A 143 -10.19 0.54 -5.79
N THR A 144 -10.49 1.31 -6.84
CA THR A 144 -11.23 0.82 -8.01
C THR A 144 -10.37 0.06 -9.02
N GLY A 145 -9.04 0.13 -8.89
CA GLY A 145 -8.14 -0.51 -9.84
C GLY A 145 -8.08 0.17 -11.21
N THR A 146 -8.69 1.35 -11.38
CA THR A 146 -8.57 2.16 -12.60
C THR A 146 -7.67 3.35 -12.32
N TYR A 147 -6.44 3.32 -12.82
CA TYR A 147 -5.41 4.28 -12.44
C TYR A 147 -4.50 4.66 -13.61
N ALA A 148 -3.94 5.86 -13.58
CA ALA A 148 -2.86 6.23 -14.49
C ALA A 148 -1.57 5.53 -14.06
N ASP A 149 -0.80 5.01 -15.01
CA ASP A 149 0.49 4.37 -14.71
C ASP A 149 1.66 5.35 -14.63
N GLY A 150 1.50 6.58 -15.11
CA GLY A 150 2.57 7.59 -15.15
C GLY A 150 3.45 7.51 -16.41
N LEU A 151 3.16 6.59 -17.33
CA LEU A 151 3.77 6.46 -18.65
C LEU A 151 2.82 6.87 -19.79
N GLY A 152 1.68 7.46 -19.44
CA GLY A 152 0.70 7.99 -20.37
C GLY A 152 -0.47 7.05 -20.67
N ALA A 153 -0.54 5.88 -20.02
CA ALA A 153 -1.67 4.97 -20.16
C ALA A 153 -2.50 4.89 -18.87
N VAL A 154 -3.73 4.41 -19.03
CA VAL A 154 -4.67 4.13 -17.93
C VAL A 154 -4.82 2.62 -17.85
N GLN A 155 -4.46 2.07 -16.69
CA GLN A 155 -4.58 0.67 -16.38
C GLN A 155 -5.95 0.38 -15.76
N ARG A 156 -6.46 -0.83 -15.99
CA ARG A 156 -7.72 -1.34 -15.42
C ARG A 156 -7.49 -2.74 -14.84
N VAL A 157 -7.19 -2.77 -13.55
CA VAL A 157 -6.91 -3.98 -12.78
C VAL A 157 -7.87 -4.00 -11.58
N PRO A 158 -9.12 -4.49 -11.73
CA PRO A 158 -10.16 -4.38 -10.69
C PRO A 158 -9.81 -5.03 -9.35
N ASP A 159 -8.86 -5.96 -9.38
CA ASP A 159 -8.28 -6.72 -8.28
C ASP A 159 -6.82 -6.30 -8.01
N ARG A 160 -6.50 -5.03 -8.29
CA ARG A 160 -5.23 -4.38 -7.94
C ARG A 160 -4.88 -4.57 -6.46
#